data_AF-A0A8S2QSN1-F1
#
_entry.id   AF-A0A8S2QSN1-F1
#
_cell.length_a   1.000
_cell.length_b   1.000
_cell.length_c   1.000
_cell.angle_alpha   90.00
_cell.angle_beta   90.00
_cell.angle_gamma   90.00
#
_symmetry.space_group_name_H-M   'P 1'
#
loop_
_entity.id
_entity.type
_entity.pdbx_description
1 polymer ?
#
loop_
_entity_poly.entity_id
_entity_poly.type
_entity_poly.pdbx_seq_one_letter_code
_entity_poly.pdbx_strand_id
1 'polypeptide(L)'
;MADAIETETNYAGFIAVHVGAGLQSQARLPRYRETIKRACLQGIRALNNGKNASEAACMAVAVLEDCPLTNAGIGSNLTLDGNVECDASMMDEESYGAIGAVTGN
;
A
#
# COMPACT_ATOMS: atom_id res chain seq x y z
N MET A 1 -37.13 -20.09 11.74
CA MET A 1 -35.76 -19.85 11.26
C MET A 1 -35.63 -18.35 11.17
N ALA A 2 -34.92 -17.70 12.10
CA ALA A 2 -34.77 -16.24 12.07
C ALA A 2 -33.77 -15.88 10.95
N ASP A 3 -34.17 -14.97 10.06
CA ASP A 3 -33.27 -14.37 9.08
C ASP A 3 -32.14 -13.66 9.83
N ALA A 4 -30.89 -14.01 9.48
CA ALA A 4 -29.74 -13.26 9.94
C ALA A 4 -29.80 -11.87 9.31
N ILE A 5 -30.01 -10.85 10.14
CA ILE A 5 -29.86 -9.46 9.74
C ILE A 5 -28.38 -9.30 9.37
N GLU A 6 -28.08 -9.19 8.07
CA GLU A 6 -26.78 -8.70 7.61
C GLU A 6 -26.64 -7.27 8.14
N THR A 7 -25.88 -7.11 9.22
CA THR A 7 -25.53 -5.79 9.75
C THR A 7 -24.72 -5.08 8.67
N GLU A 8 -25.24 -3.96 8.14
CA GLU A 8 -24.47 -3.09 7.26
C GLU A 8 -23.12 -2.81 7.92
N THR A 9 -22.06 -3.27 7.28
CA THR A 9 -20.71 -3.01 7.78
C THR A 9 -20.43 -1.56 7.43
N ASN A 10 -20.66 -0.64 8.36
CA ASN A 10 -20.37 0.76 8.15
C ASN A 10 -18.85 0.92 8.11
N TYR A 11 -18.26 0.95 6.91
CA TYR A 11 -16.83 1.13 6.74
C TYR A 11 -16.47 2.56 7.10
N ALA A 12 -15.48 2.73 7.97
CA ALA A 12 -15.03 4.05 8.41
C ALA A 12 -14.43 4.92 7.28
N GLY A 13 -14.19 4.34 6.10
CA GLY A 13 -13.78 5.05 4.89
C GLY A 13 -13.47 4.11 3.72
N PHE A 14 -12.87 4.65 2.67
CA PHE A 14 -12.51 3.94 1.45
C PHE A 14 -11.00 4.00 1.20
N ILE A 15 -10.42 2.89 0.71
CA ILE A 15 -8.99 2.79 0.37
C ILE A 15 -8.86 2.32 -1.07
N ALA A 16 -8.03 3.02 -1.84
CA ALA A 16 -7.57 2.62 -3.16
C ALA A 16 -6.04 2.60 -3.20
N VAL A 17 -5.47 1.63 -3.91
CA VAL A 17 -4.02 1.45 -4.06
C VAL A 17 -3.68 1.00 -5.49
N HIS A 18 -2.42 1.13 -5.89
CA HIS A 18 -1.89 0.58 -7.14
C HIS A 18 -0.48 0.00 -6.94
N VAL A 19 -0.06 -0.93 -7.79
CA VAL A 19 1.29 -1.56 -7.75
C VAL A 19 2.15 -1.13 -8.95
N GLY A 20 1.99 0.12 -9.36
CA GLY A 20 2.63 0.69 -10.56
C GLY A 20 1.91 0.35 -11.88
N ALA A 21 2.17 1.18 -12.89
CA ALA A 21 1.68 1.01 -14.26
C ALA A 21 2.84 0.58 -15.18
N GLY A 22 2.56 -0.30 -16.15
CA GLY A 22 3.58 -0.77 -17.09
C GLY A 22 3.27 -2.16 -17.65
N LEU A 23 4.26 -2.79 -18.27
CA LEU A 23 4.12 -4.14 -18.80
C LEU A 23 4.12 -5.16 -17.65
N GLN A 24 2.92 -5.59 -17.27
CA GLN A 24 2.77 -6.60 -16.21
C GLN A 24 2.78 -8.00 -16.78
N SER A 25 3.65 -8.85 -16.23
CA SER A 25 3.66 -10.27 -16.53
C SER A 25 2.34 -10.92 -16.11
N GLN A 26 1.67 -11.61 -17.03
CA GLN A 26 0.45 -12.37 -16.75
C GLN A 26 0.66 -13.40 -15.65
N ALA A 27 1.86 -14.00 -15.57
CA ALA A 27 2.20 -14.95 -14.52
C ALA A 27 2.26 -14.32 -13.12
N ARG A 28 2.56 -13.01 -13.03
CA ARG A 28 2.62 -12.28 -11.75
C ARG A 28 1.29 -11.65 -11.35
N LEU A 29 0.34 -11.52 -12.28
CA LEU A 29 -0.94 -10.85 -12.05
C LEU A 29 -1.72 -11.39 -10.82
N PRO A 30 -1.78 -12.72 -10.54
CA PRO A 30 -2.42 -13.21 -9.33
C PRO A 30 -1.74 -12.71 -8.04
N ARG A 31 -0.40 -12.61 -8.05
CA ARG A 31 0.36 -12.14 -6.89
C ARG A 31 0.22 -10.62 -6.68
N TYR A 32 0.14 -9.85 -7.77
CA TYR A 32 -0.18 -8.42 -7.69
C TYR A 32 -1.57 -8.18 -7.11
N ARG A 33 -2.58 -8.94 -7.56
CA ARG A 33 -3.94 -8.86 -7.00
C ARG A 33 -3.99 -9.20 -5.52
N GLU A 34 -3.27 -10.22 -5.09
CA GLU A 34 -3.18 -10.57 -3.67
C GLU A 34 -2.50 -9.46 -2.85
N THR A 35 -1.43 -8.86 -3.38
CA THR A 35 -0.73 -7.74 -2.73
C THR A 35 -1.66 -6.53 -2.57
N ILE A 36 -2.37 -6.14 -3.64
CA ILE A 36 -3.37 -5.06 -3.63
C ILE A 36 -4.47 -5.34 -2.59
N LYS A 37 -5.01 -6.57 -2.59
CA LYS A 37 -6.04 -6.98 -1.64
C LYS A 37 -5.55 -6.83 -0.19
N ARG A 38 -4.33 -7.30 0.11
CA ARG A 38 -3.74 -7.19 1.45
C ARG A 38 -3.53 -5.74 1.86
N ALA A 39 -3.05 -4.89 0.96
CA ALA A 39 -2.87 -3.46 1.23
C ALA A 39 -4.20 -2.75 1.50
N CYS A 40 -5.23 -2.99 0.68
CA CYS A 40 -6.57 -2.44 0.93
C CYS A 40 -7.14 -2.90 2.28
N LEU A 41 -7.03 -4.20 2.59
CA LEU A 41 -7.51 -4.74 3.86
C LEU A 41 -6.75 -4.13 5.05
N GLN A 42 -5.45 -3.87 4.90
CA GLN A 42 -4.66 -3.25 5.96
C GLN A 42 -5.08 -1.79 6.20
N GLY A 43 -5.28 -1.01 5.13
CA GLY A 43 -5.77 0.37 5.25
C GLY A 43 -7.17 0.44 5.84
N ILE A 44 -8.10 -0.42 5.40
CA ILE A 44 -9.47 -0.47 5.94
C ILE A 44 -9.47 -0.88 7.41
N ARG A 45 -8.62 -1.84 7.81
CA ARG A 45 -8.44 -2.19 9.23
C ARG A 45 -7.95 -1.01 10.06
N ALA A 46 -7.03 -0.21 9.53
CA ALA A 46 -6.54 0.99 10.21
C ALA A 46 -7.68 1.99 10.43
N LEU A 47 -8.46 2.31 9.39
CA LEU A 47 -9.62 3.20 9.49
C LEU A 47 -10.65 2.70 10.49
N ASN A 48 -11.01 1.41 10.44
CA ASN A 48 -11.98 0.82 11.37
C ASN A 48 -11.49 0.81 12.83
N ASN A 49 -10.17 0.89 13.04
CA ASN A 49 -9.56 1.01 14.36
C ASN A 49 -9.36 2.48 14.79
N GLY A 50 -9.97 3.45 14.09
CA GLY A 50 -9.93 4.86 14.44
C GLY A 50 -8.64 5.58 14.04
N LYS A 51 -7.81 4.99 13.17
CA LYS A 51 -6.66 5.69 12.58
C LYS A 51 -7.12 6.74 11.58
N ASN A 52 -6.35 7.82 11.46
CA ASN A 52 -6.65 8.87 10.48
C ASN A 52 -6.30 8.41 9.04
N ALA A 53 -6.65 9.24 8.05
CA ALA A 53 -6.48 8.91 6.64
C ALA A 53 -5.00 8.72 6.23
N SER A 54 -4.09 9.56 6.74
CA SER A 54 -2.66 9.45 6.42
C SER A 54 -2.02 8.22 7.04
N GLU A 55 -2.34 7.90 8.30
CA GLU A 55 -1.94 6.64 8.94
C GLU A 55 -2.44 5.42 8.16
N ALA A 56 -3.71 5.41 7.75
CA ALA A 56 -4.28 4.31 6.98
C ALA A 56 -3.61 4.14 5.60
N ALA A 57 -3.30 5.25 4.93
CA ALA A 57 -2.55 5.25 3.67
C ALA A 57 -1.12 4.70 3.88
N CYS A 58 -0.40 5.17 4.91
CA CYS A 58 0.93 4.65 5.24
C CYS A 58 0.91 3.15 5.52
N MET A 59 -0.08 2.65 6.29
CA MET A 59 -0.19 1.21 6.55
C MET A 59 -0.50 0.39 5.28
N ALA A 60 -1.26 0.94 4.33
CA ALA A 60 -1.50 0.28 3.05
C ALA A 60 -0.25 0.27 2.16
N VAL A 61 0.47 1.40 2.09
CA VAL A 61 1.72 1.55 1.32
C VAL A 61 2.82 0.63 1.86
N ALA A 62 2.97 0.50 3.18
CA ALA A 62 3.94 -0.41 3.79
C ALA A 62 3.77 -1.86 3.30
N VAL A 63 2.52 -2.32 3.11
CA VAL A 63 2.26 -3.66 2.55
C VAL A 63 2.72 -3.78 1.10
N LEU A 64 2.65 -2.69 0.33
CA LEU A 64 3.17 -2.66 -1.04
C LEU A 64 4.70 -2.66 -1.04
N GLU A 65 5.33 -1.83 -0.22
CA GLU A 65 6.79 -1.72 -0.07
C GLU A 65 7.44 -2.99 0.47
N ASP A 66 6.76 -3.74 1.33
CA ASP A 66 7.23 -5.04 1.81
C ASP A 66 7.08 -6.16 0.76
N CYS A 67 6.39 -5.90 -0.35
CA CYS A 67 6.18 -6.90 -1.40
C CYS A 67 7.33 -6.87 -2.42
N PRO A 68 8.16 -7.93 -2.51
CA PRO A 68 9.34 -7.99 -3.38
C PRO A 68 9.02 -7.99 -4.89
N LEU A 69 7.74 -7.94 -5.26
CA LEU A 69 7.29 -7.84 -6.65
C LEU A 69 7.08 -6.39 -7.11
N THR A 70 7.10 -5.44 -6.18
CA THR A 70 6.91 -4.03 -6.47
C THR A 70 8.26 -3.32 -6.55
N ASN A 71 8.30 -2.23 -7.33
CA ASN A 71 9.47 -1.37 -7.41
C ASN A 71 9.34 -0.22 -6.40
N ALA A 72 9.25 -0.57 -5.12
CA ALA A 72 9.20 0.34 -3.99
C ALA A 72 9.67 -0.44 -2.74
N GLY A 73 10.40 0.20 -1.82
CA GLY A 73 10.92 -0.49 -0.63
C GLY A 73 11.71 -1.75 -0.98
N ILE A 74 11.26 -2.90 -0.45
CA ILE A 74 11.82 -4.22 -0.75
C ILE A 74 11.42 -4.64 -2.18
N GLY A 75 12.42 -4.95 -3.01
CA GLY A 75 12.22 -5.33 -4.42
C GLY A 75 12.41 -4.16 -5.40
N SER A 76 12.79 -2.98 -4.90
CA SER A 76 13.20 -1.85 -5.72
C SER A 76 14.33 -2.21 -6.69
N ASN A 77 14.29 -1.55 -7.85
CA ASN A 77 15.31 -1.65 -8.86
C ASN A 77 16.65 -1.12 -8.33
N LEU A 78 17.72 -1.65 -8.89
CA LEU A 78 19.06 -1.17 -8.58
C LEU A 78 19.38 0.09 -9.38
N THR A 79 20.15 0.99 -8.78
CA THR A 79 20.81 2.12 -9.46
C THR A 79 21.89 1.61 -10.42
N LEU A 80 22.51 2.51 -11.18
CA LEU A 80 23.65 2.17 -12.04
C LEU A 80 24.81 1.54 -11.26
N ASP A 81 25.00 1.94 -10.00
CA ASP A 81 26.06 1.42 -9.13
C ASP A 81 25.65 0.11 -8.41
N GLY A 82 24.46 -0.42 -8.72
CA GLY A 82 23.98 -1.68 -8.14
C GLY A 82 23.39 -1.56 -6.73
N ASN A 83 23.14 -0.34 -6.24
CA ASN A 83 22.54 -0.09 -4.92
C ASN A 83 21.03 0.10 -5.01
N VAL A 84 20.32 0.01 -3.88
CA VAL A 84 18.90 0.40 -3.79
C VAL A 84 18.80 1.80 -3.20
N GLU A 85 18.10 2.68 -3.91
CA GLU A 85 17.78 4.04 -3.48
C GLU A 85 16.28 4.28 -3.72
N CYS A 86 15.55 4.64 -2.66
CA CYS A 86 14.10 4.80 -2.69
C CYS A 86 13.69 6.27 -2.53
N ASP A 87 12.62 6.64 -3.24
CA ASP A 87 11.92 7.91 -3.10
C ASP A 87 10.50 7.65 -2.57
N ALA A 88 10.04 8.47 -1.63
CA ALA A 88 8.69 8.37 -1.09
C ALA A 88 8.18 9.75 -0.63
N SER A 89 6.86 9.95 -0.69
CA SER A 89 6.22 11.17 -0.19
C SER A 89 4.82 10.89 0.35
N MET A 90 4.39 11.70 1.29
CA MET A 90 3.07 11.62 1.92
C MET A 90 2.50 13.03 2.09
N MET A 91 1.18 13.15 1.93
CA MET A 91 0.43 14.38 2.11
C MET A 91 -0.80 14.08 2.95
N ASP A 92 -1.12 14.99 3.86
CA ASP A 92 -2.40 15.04 4.56
C ASP A 92 -3.09 16.40 4.30
N GLU A 93 -4.13 16.71 5.06
CA GLU A 93 -4.93 17.93 4.90
C GLU A 93 -4.15 19.22 5.23
N GLU A 94 -3.13 19.14 6.09
CA GLU A 94 -2.40 20.31 6.61
C GLU A 94 -0.95 20.37 6.11
N SER A 95 -0.34 19.23 5.78
CA SER A 95 1.10 19.08 5.64
C SER A 95 1.51 18.10 4.53
N TYR A 96 2.78 18.21 4.14
CA TYR A 96 3.45 17.32 3.19
C TYR A 96 4.86 16.97 3.69
N GLY A 97 5.31 15.76 3.41
CA GLY A 97 6.67 15.31 3.66
C GLY A 97 7.18 14.36 2.57
N ALA A 98 8.49 14.38 2.32
CA ALA A 98 9.13 13.52 1.34
C ALA A 98 10.59 13.20 1.68
N ILE A 99 11.06 12.11 1.10
CA ILE A 99 12.44 11.66 1.10
C ILE A 99 12.85 11.28 -0.32
N GLY A 100 14.15 11.35 -0.61
CA GLY A 100 14.69 10.92 -1.88
C GLY A 100 16.08 10.32 -1.74
N ALA A 101 16.41 9.38 -2.62
CA ALA A 101 17.65 8.62 -2.63
C ALA A 101 18.00 7.98 -1.27
N VAL A 102 16.99 7.50 -0.53
CA VAL A 102 17.21 6.86 0.77
C VAL A 102 17.62 5.41 0.57
N THR A 103 18.70 5.01 1.23
CA THR A 103 19.23 3.64 1.23
C THR A 103 18.79 2.88 2.49
N GLY A 104 18.71 1.55 2.40
CA GLY A 104 18.60 0.69 3.58
C GLY A 104 19.97 0.50 4.23
N ASN A 105 20.11 0.83 5.51
CA ASN A 105 21.33 0.60 6.29
C ASN A 105 21.40 -0.84 6.83
#